data_AF-A0A956C893-F1
#
_entry.id   AF-A0A956C893-F1
#
_cell.length_a   1.000
_cell.length_b   1.000
_cell.length_c   1.000
_cell.angle_alpha   90.00
_cell.angle_beta   90.00
_cell.angle_gamma   90.00
#
_symmetry.space_group_name_H-M   'P 1'
#
loop_
_entity.id
_entity.type
_entity.pdbx_description
1 polymer ?
#
loop_
_entity_poly.entity_id
_entity_poly.type
_entity_poly.pdbx_seq_one_letter_code
_entity_poly.pdbx_strand_id
1 'polypeptide(L)'
;MNDAVWVLLTIAALSACDKSQETTPAPAASPPKALPAAPSAPPPSASVAASAAPSAKPALPAVPLERSKPPTKPEWDAAEKVNTAPKEDQSKQCWMKSVREWVRLECLGHESAHLIYTEELGSKGSDWLNPDAGAFILIFRMRPGHDIRAKLGITSRRQGPFLRVSWPEGSDRPSELSLSDVNGFAGVPGIEVMPKVPRERSKVPTLPEWRDAREVNTSSKDELRTECRIRVVREWAKLSCGIPGMDVPEPEAFGQKSSDWFLSAGDSLDFVFRLKPGLDVSRQLPNGTKFRVQWPAEEPRPKTLSVGYVQE
;
A
#
# COMPACT_ATOMS: atom_id res chain seq x y z
N MET A 1 18.81 -3.79 -55.42
CA MET A 1 19.94 -2.85 -55.40
C MET A 1 19.35 -1.52 -54.99
N ASN A 2 19.50 -1.13 -53.73
CA ASN A 2 19.29 0.23 -53.24
C ASN A 2 19.95 0.32 -51.86
N ASP A 3 20.76 1.36 -51.72
CA ASP A 3 21.85 1.50 -50.76
C ASP A 3 21.40 1.72 -49.33
N ALA A 4 22.01 0.99 -48.41
CA ALA A 4 21.89 1.17 -46.97
C ALA A 4 22.93 2.20 -46.51
N VAL A 5 22.47 3.41 -46.21
CA VAL A 5 23.26 4.48 -45.60
C VAL A 5 23.41 4.19 -44.09
N TRP A 6 24.65 3.87 -43.70
CA TRP A 6 25.08 3.79 -42.31
C TRP A 6 25.23 5.20 -41.71
N VAL A 7 24.53 5.50 -40.62
CA VAL A 7 24.77 6.68 -39.79
C VAL A 7 25.45 6.23 -38.50
N LEU A 8 26.76 6.46 -38.45
CA LEU A 8 27.59 6.43 -37.23
C LEU A 8 27.26 7.68 -36.40
N LEU A 9 26.71 7.51 -35.21
CA LEU A 9 26.59 8.60 -34.23
C LEU A 9 27.54 8.34 -33.06
N THR A 10 28.70 8.97 -33.13
CA THR A 10 29.67 9.16 -32.04
C THR A 10 29.24 10.37 -31.22
N ILE A 11 28.95 10.21 -29.92
CA ILE A 11 28.87 11.35 -29.00
C ILE A 11 29.80 11.11 -27.81
N ALA A 12 30.64 12.12 -27.61
CA ALA A 12 31.80 12.18 -26.76
C ALA A 12 31.46 12.26 -25.27
N ALA A 13 32.36 11.69 -24.47
CA ALA A 13 32.45 11.88 -23.03
C ALA A 13 32.80 13.33 -22.66
N LEU A 14 32.06 13.90 -21.71
CA LEU A 14 32.48 15.09 -20.98
C LEU A 14 32.73 14.72 -19.52
N SER A 15 34.00 14.87 -19.15
CA SER A 15 34.56 14.78 -17.82
C SER A 15 34.21 15.99 -16.94
N ALA A 16 34.19 15.72 -15.63
CA ALA A 16 34.67 16.57 -14.53
C ALA A 16 33.88 17.85 -14.13
N CYS A 17 33.39 17.83 -12.89
CA CYS A 17 33.31 18.93 -11.89
C CYS A 17 32.47 18.41 -10.71
N ASP A 18 32.76 18.66 -9.43
CA ASP A 18 33.92 19.17 -8.72
C ASP A 18 33.70 18.80 -7.24
N LYS A 19 34.78 18.67 -6.48
CA LYS A 19 34.80 18.35 -5.05
C LYS A 19 34.14 19.47 -4.23
N SER A 20 33.31 19.13 -3.26
CA SER A 20 32.98 20.00 -2.11
C SER A 20 32.79 19.11 -0.88
N GLN A 21 33.86 18.84 -0.15
CA GLN A 21 34.37 19.61 1.00
C GLN A 21 33.58 19.32 2.28
N GLU A 22 34.07 18.26 2.92
CA GLU A 22 33.85 17.83 4.29
C GLU A 22 34.16 18.97 5.27
N THR A 23 33.19 19.33 6.12
CA THR A 23 33.43 20.17 7.30
C THR A 23 32.85 19.46 8.52
N THR A 24 33.75 18.86 9.29
CA THR A 24 33.53 18.33 10.63
C THR A 24 33.59 19.48 11.65
N PRO A 25 32.60 19.61 12.55
CA PRO A 25 32.81 20.24 13.85
C PRO A 25 33.01 19.19 14.96
N ALA A 26 33.96 19.50 15.82
CA ALA A 26 34.48 18.75 16.96
C ALA A 26 33.47 18.58 18.12
N PRO A 27 33.77 17.71 19.11
CA PRO A 27 32.80 17.18 20.08
C PRO A 27 32.60 18.12 21.28
N ALA A 28 31.36 18.23 21.75
CA ALA A 28 31.03 18.88 23.02
C ALA A 28 30.80 17.83 24.12
N ALA A 29 31.42 18.10 25.28
CA ALA A 29 31.55 17.25 26.45
C ALA A 29 30.27 17.08 27.30
N SER A 30 30.17 15.92 27.96
CA SER A 30 29.16 15.46 28.95
C SER A 30 29.18 16.27 30.27
N PRO A 31 28.20 16.20 31.23
CA PRO A 31 27.79 15.02 32.04
C PRO A 31 26.31 15.11 32.57
N PRO A 32 25.81 14.47 33.67
CA PRO A 32 26.26 13.34 34.49
C PRO A 32 25.27 12.15 34.57
N LYS A 33 25.81 11.02 35.04
CA LYS A 33 25.16 9.73 35.31
C LYS A 33 24.29 9.80 36.58
N ALA A 34 22.99 9.58 36.47
CA ALA A 34 22.08 9.44 37.61
C ALA A 34 22.19 8.04 38.25
N LEU A 35 22.14 8.00 39.58
CA LEU A 35 22.20 6.81 40.41
C LEU A 35 20.96 5.90 40.25
N PRO A 36 21.11 4.58 40.47
CA PRO A 36 19.99 3.64 40.53
C PRO A 36 19.13 3.84 41.78
N ALA A 37 17.81 3.89 41.59
CA ALA A 37 16.82 3.88 42.66
C ALA A 37 16.67 2.47 43.26
N ALA A 38 16.45 2.41 44.57
CA ALA A 38 16.29 1.21 45.36
C ALA A 38 15.04 0.38 44.99
N PRO A 39 15.06 -0.95 45.17
CA PRO A 39 13.90 -1.81 44.97
C PRO A 39 12.87 -1.64 46.09
N SER A 40 11.64 -1.27 45.72
CA SER A 40 10.47 -1.27 46.61
C SER A 40 9.91 -2.69 46.77
N ALA A 41 9.53 -3.02 48.00
CA ALA A 41 8.97 -4.31 48.41
C ALA A 41 7.67 -4.68 47.68
N PRO A 42 7.40 -5.98 47.46
CA PRO A 42 6.16 -6.44 46.86
C PRO A 42 4.96 -6.33 47.84
N PRO A 43 3.79 -5.83 47.40
CA PRO A 43 2.56 -5.90 48.18
C PRO A 43 1.98 -7.34 48.21
N PRO A 44 1.17 -7.68 49.22
CA PRO A 44 0.62 -9.02 49.43
C PRO A 44 -0.36 -9.47 48.34
N SER A 45 -0.26 -10.74 47.96
CA SER A 45 -1.15 -11.44 47.04
C SER A 45 -2.60 -11.40 47.51
N ALA A 46 -3.44 -10.64 46.80
CA ALA A 46 -4.88 -10.84 46.81
C ALA A 46 -5.22 -11.99 45.84
N SER A 47 -5.80 -13.05 46.38
CA SER A 47 -6.31 -14.20 45.64
C SER A 47 -7.55 -13.78 44.84
N VAL A 48 -7.38 -13.54 43.54
CA VAL A 48 -8.48 -13.18 42.63
C VAL A 48 -9.10 -14.45 42.06
N ALA A 49 -10.43 -14.55 42.20
CA ALA A 49 -11.26 -15.61 41.69
C ALA A 49 -11.01 -15.87 40.20
N ALA A 50 -10.94 -17.15 39.83
CA ALA A 50 -10.76 -17.63 38.46
C ALA A 50 -11.94 -17.20 37.58
N SER A 51 -11.80 -16.04 36.93
CA SER A 51 -12.63 -15.66 35.80
C SER A 51 -12.24 -16.56 34.63
N ALA A 52 -13.21 -17.33 34.11
CA ALA A 52 -13.00 -18.20 32.96
C ALA A 52 -12.38 -17.39 31.81
N ALA A 53 -11.14 -17.72 31.46
CA ALA A 53 -10.40 -17.01 30.44
C ALA A 53 -11.13 -17.16 29.09
N PRO A 54 -11.35 -16.05 28.36
CA PRO A 54 -11.91 -16.14 27.02
C PRO A 54 -11.01 -17.04 26.17
N SER A 55 -11.63 -17.99 25.46
CA SER A 55 -10.94 -18.93 24.57
C SER A 55 -9.89 -18.18 23.73
N ALA A 56 -8.62 -18.43 24.03
CA ALA A 56 -7.52 -17.73 23.41
C ALA A 56 -7.55 -17.98 21.90
N LYS A 57 -7.68 -16.90 21.11
CA LYS A 57 -7.49 -16.98 19.66
C LYS A 57 -6.12 -17.60 19.39
N PRO A 58 -5.97 -18.47 18.37
CA PRO A 58 -4.68 -19.03 18.00
C PRO A 58 -3.66 -17.90 17.85
N ALA A 59 -2.63 -17.91 18.70
CA ALA A 59 -1.61 -16.87 18.68
C ALA A 59 -0.73 -17.07 17.45
N LEU A 60 -0.54 -16.03 16.66
CA LEU A 60 0.43 -16.05 15.56
C LEU A 60 1.85 -16.23 16.13
N PRO A 61 2.73 -16.96 15.42
CA PRO A 61 4.09 -17.18 15.88
C PRO A 61 4.85 -15.85 15.99
N ALA A 62 5.76 -15.76 16.97
CA ALA A 62 6.64 -14.61 17.09
C ALA A 62 7.52 -14.49 15.84
N VAL A 63 7.73 -13.26 15.38
CA VAL A 63 8.40 -12.99 14.12
C VAL A 63 9.73 -12.29 14.37
N PRO A 64 10.86 -12.78 13.82
CA PRO A 64 12.15 -12.10 13.93
C PRO A 64 12.10 -10.68 13.33
N LEU A 65 12.73 -9.70 14.00
CA LEU A 65 12.87 -8.34 13.45
C LEU A 65 13.84 -8.30 12.27
N GLU A 66 14.87 -9.15 12.28
CA GLU A 66 15.85 -9.22 11.20
C GLU A 66 15.27 -9.90 9.95
N ARG A 67 15.64 -9.38 8.78
CA ARG A 67 15.21 -9.93 7.50
C ARG A 67 15.81 -11.30 7.27
N SER A 68 14.95 -12.30 7.20
CA SER A 68 15.29 -13.66 6.81
C SER A 68 15.23 -13.86 5.30
N LYS A 69 15.96 -14.87 4.82
CA LYS A 69 15.78 -15.40 3.47
C LYS A 69 14.37 -16.00 3.33
N PRO A 70 13.79 -16.02 2.11
CA PRO A 70 12.54 -16.73 1.85
C PRO A 70 12.60 -18.19 2.34
N PRO A 71 11.54 -18.72 2.97
CA PRO A 71 11.53 -20.10 3.43
C PRO A 71 11.59 -21.09 2.29
N THR A 72 12.25 -22.22 2.56
CA THR A 72 12.39 -23.35 1.67
C THR A 72 11.11 -24.19 1.62
N LYS A 73 10.98 -25.06 0.61
CA LYS A 73 9.82 -25.95 0.47
C LYS A 73 9.60 -26.84 1.71
N PRO A 74 10.62 -27.50 2.31
CA PRO A 74 10.41 -28.28 3.53
C PRO A 74 9.87 -27.47 4.71
N GLU A 75 10.31 -26.22 4.87
CA GLU A 75 9.78 -25.32 5.90
C GLU A 75 8.28 -25.04 5.67
N TRP A 76 7.88 -24.79 4.42
CA TRP A 76 6.47 -24.60 4.07
C TRP A 76 5.62 -25.86 4.25
N ASP A 77 6.17 -27.03 3.97
CA ASP A 77 5.46 -28.30 4.10
C ASP A 77 5.16 -28.58 5.59
N ALA A 78 6.11 -28.27 6.47
CA ALA A 78 5.98 -28.42 7.93
C ALA A 78 5.10 -27.35 8.60
N ALA A 79 4.92 -26.19 7.96
CA ALA A 79 4.16 -25.09 8.55
C ALA A 79 2.65 -25.38 8.62
N GLU A 80 2.02 -24.93 9.71
CA GLU A 80 0.58 -25.04 9.91
C GLU A 80 -0.18 -23.97 9.12
N LYS A 81 -1.44 -24.30 8.80
CA LYS A 81 -2.35 -23.34 8.17
C LYS A 81 -2.74 -22.27 9.18
N VAL A 82 -2.66 -21.02 8.77
CA VAL A 82 -3.01 -19.86 9.59
C VAL A 82 -4.11 -19.06 8.91
N ASN A 83 -5.15 -18.73 9.64
CA ASN A 83 -6.17 -17.77 9.21
C ASN A 83 -6.91 -17.26 10.44
N THR A 84 -6.82 -15.96 10.71
CA THR A 84 -7.48 -15.33 11.86
C THR A 84 -8.90 -14.86 11.56
N ALA A 85 -9.39 -15.01 10.32
CA ALA A 85 -10.78 -14.72 9.99
C ALA A 85 -11.74 -15.68 10.73
N PRO A 86 -12.97 -15.23 11.06
CA PRO A 86 -14.05 -16.12 11.51
C PRO A 86 -14.21 -17.30 10.54
N LYS A 87 -14.48 -18.50 11.05
CA LYS A 87 -14.47 -19.74 10.24
C LYS A 87 -15.45 -19.68 9.07
N GLU A 88 -16.58 -19.04 9.28
CA GLU A 88 -17.64 -18.76 8.31
C GLU A 88 -17.19 -17.84 7.17
N ASP A 89 -16.23 -16.96 7.44
CA ASP A 89 -15.71 -15.97 6.50
C ASP A 89 -14.45 -16.46 5.78
N GLN A 90 -13.77 -17.48 6.32
CA GLN A 90 -12.52 -18.00 5.75
C GLN A 90 -12.69 -18.45 4.31
N SER A 91 -11.71 -18.11 3.48
CA SER A 91 -11.72 -18.56 2.10
C SER A 91 -11.69 -20.08 2.00
N LYS A 92 -12.63 -20.66 1.25
CA LYS A 92 -12.68 -22.12 1.02
C LYS A 92 -11.69 -22.57 -0.04
N GLN A 93 -11.31 -21.65 -0.93
CA GLN A 93 -10.49 -21.96 -2.10
C GLN A 93 -9.01 -21.63 -1.91
N CYS A 94 -8.70 -20.80 -0.91
CA CYS A 94 -7.34 -20.39 -0.64
C CYS A 94 -6.98 -20.66 0.82
N TRP A 95 -5.72 -20.98 1.06
CA TRP A 95 -5.18 -21.17 2.40
C TRP A 95 -3.88 -20.39 2.56
N MET A 96 -3.53 -20.10 3.80
CA MET A 96 -2.27 -19.45 4.13
C MET A 96 -1.47 -20.30 5.11
N LYS A 97 -0.16 -20.23 5.00
CA LYS A 97 0.81 -20.70 5.99
C LYS A 97 1.74 -19.56 6.34
N SER A 98 2.22 -19.51 7.58
CA SER A 98 3.28 -18.58 7.97
C SER A 98 4.52 -19.33 8.43
N VAL A 99 5.69 -18.83 8.03
CA VAL A 99 7.00 -19.27 8.51
C VAL A 99 7.80 -18.02 8.79
N ARG A 100 8.11 -17.78 10.06
CA ARG A 100 8.77 -16.54 10.51
C ARG A 100 7.96 -15.32 10.04
N GLU A 101 8.58 -14.38 9.34
CA GLU A 101 7.92 -13.20 8.78
C GLU A 101 7.26 -13.42 7.42
N TRP A 102 7.42 -14.60 6.83
CA TRP A 102 6.92 -14.88 5.51
C TRP A 102 5.56 -15.55 5.58
N VAL A 103 4.65 -15.12 4.73
CA VAL A 103 3.34 -15.73 4.52
C VAL A 103 3.31 -16.28 3.11
N ARG A 104 2.91 -17.56 3.00
CA ARG A 104 2.59 -18.20 1.73
C ARG A 104 1.08 -18.34 1.65
N LEU A 105 0.50 -17.71 0.64
CA LEU A 105 -0.89 -17.83 0.26
C LEU A 105 -0.97 -18.67 -1.01
N GLU A 106 -1.83 -19.68 -1.00
CA GLU A 106 -2.04 -20.57 -2.12
C GLU A 106 -3.52 -20.79 -2.37
N CYS A 107 -3.95 -20.66 -3.63
CA CYS A 107 -5.33 -20.87 -4.06
C CYS A 107 -5.44 -22.12 -4.92
N LEU A 108 -6.31 -23.05 -4.54
CA LEU A 108 -6.54 -24.32 -5.23
C LEU A 108 -7.39 -24.11 -6.49
N GLY A 109 -7.04 -24.81 -7.58
CA GLY A 109 -7.90 -24.97 -8.75
C GLY A 109 -8.04 -23.75 -9.65
N HIS A 110 -7.19 -22.74 -9.47
CA HIS A 110 -7.25 -21.50 -10.25
C HIS A 110 -5.88 -21.18 -10.87
N GLU A 111 -5.68 -21.62 -12.12
CA GLU A 111 -4.47 -21.38 -12.91
C GLU A 111 -4.21 -19.89 -13.21
N SER A 112 -5.16 -19.01 -12.85
CA SER A 112 -5.10 -17.59 -13.20
C SER A 112 -5.63 -16.67 -12.10
N ALA A 113 -5.49 -17.07 -10.84
CA ALA A 113 -5.62 -16.09 -9.77
C ALA A 113 -4.52 -15.01 -9.92
N HIS A 114 -4.86 -13.76 -9.60
CA HIS A 114 -3.96 -12.61 -9.71
C HIS A 114 -4.26 -11.59 -8.61
N LEU A 115 -3.29 -10.73 -8.33
CA LEU A 115 -3.50 -9.60 -7.41
C LEU A 115 -4.30 -8.53 -8.15
N ILE A 116 -5.54 -8.30 -7.74
CA ILE A 116 -6.34 -7.16 -8.25
C ILE A 116 -5.84 -5.87 -7.59
N TYR A 117 -5.57 -5.94 -6.30
CA TYR A 117 -5.20 -4.79 -5.49
C TYR A 117 -4.26 -5.21 -4.39
N THR A 118 -3.30 -4.34 -4.09
CA THR A 118 -2.31 -4.51 -3.02
C THR A 118 -1.96 -3.16 -2.41
N GLU A 119 -1.84 -3.13 -1.09
CA GLU A 119 -1.23 -2.06 -0.30
C GLU A 119 -0.11 -2.66 0.54
N GLU A 120 0.97 -1.91 0.72
CA GLU A 120 2.07 -2.23 1.65
C GLU A 120 2.79 -3.57 1.43
N LEU A 121 2.53 -4.27 0.32
CA LEU A 121 3.17 -5.55 -0.02
C LEU A 121 4.69 -5.41 -0.32
N GLY A 122 5.17 -4.19 -0.53
CA GLY A 122 6.57 -3.90 -0.85
C GLY A 122 6.93 -4.20 -2.31
N SER A 123 8.22 -4.42 -2.59
CA SER A 123 8.75 -4.60 -3.94
C SER A 123 8.80 -6.07 -4.37
N LYS A 124 8.41 -6.36 -5.61
CA LYS A 124 8.51 -7.71 -6.20
C LYS A 124 9.97 -8.19 -6.21
N GLY A 125 10.22 -9.44 -5.86
CA GLY A 125 11.57 -10.02 -5.76
C GLY A 125 12.26 -9.76 -4.42
N SER A 126 11.85 -8.70 -3.70
CA SER A 126 12.39 -8.36 -2.38
C SER A 126 11.43 -8.76 -1.26
N ASP A 127 10.21 -8.22 -1.29
CA ASP A 127 9.21 -8.35 -0.23
C ASP A 127 8.10 -9.32 -0.60
N TRP A 128 7.93 -9.60 -1.89
CA TRP A 128 7.03 -10.63 -2.35
C TRP A 128 7.51 -11.35 -3.61
N LEU A 129 7.07 -12.60 -3.76
CA LEU A 129 7.42 -13.54 -4.81
C LEU A 129 6.15 -14.22 -5.31
N ASN A 130 6.13 -14.56 -6.60
CA ASN A 130 5.13 -15.44 -7.20
C ASN A 130 5.89 -16.53 -7.98
N PRO A 131 6.21 -17.67 -7.35
CA PRO A 131 7.17 -18.64 -7.87
C PRO A 131 6.60 -19.59 -8.93
N ASP A 132 5.28 -19.70 -9.07
CA ASP A 132 4.65 -20.71 -9.92
C ASP A 132 3.74 -20.05 -10.98
N ALA A 133 3.83 -20.52 -12.22
CA ALA A 133 3.01 -20.06 -13.33
C ALA A 133 1.70 -20.87 -13.47
N GLY A 134 1.61 -22.06 -12.85
CA GLY A 134 0.46 -22.96 -12.97
C GLY A 134 -0.53 -22.90 -11.80
N ALA A 135 -0.08 -22.45 -10.62
CA ALA A 135 -0.93 -22.21 -9.46
C ALA A 135 -0.66 -20.82 -8.90
N PHE A 136 -1.71 -20.14 -8.42
CA PHE A 136 -1.50 -18.87 -7.75
C PHE A 136 -0.90 -19.08 -6.36
N ILE A 137 0.41 -18.87 -6.27
CA ILE A 137 1.18 -18.87 -5.03
C ILE A 137 1.73 -17.47 -4.81
N LEU A 138 1.25 -16.79 -3.78
CA LEU A 138 1.81 -15.51 -3.34
C LEU A 138 2.61 -15.74 -2.06
N ILE A 139 3.91 -15.47 -2.11
CA ILE A 139 4.76 -15.44 -0.91
C ILE A 139 5.09 -13.99 -0.63
N PHE A 140 4.80 -13.49 0.56
CA PHE A 140 5.10 -12.11 0.93
C PHE A 140 5.64 -12.00 2.35
N ARG A 141 6.37 -10.92 2.60
CA ARG A 141 7.00 -10.62 3.88
C ARG A 141 6.15 -9.64 4.68
N MET A 142 5.82 -10.02 5.91
CA MET A 142 5.21 -9.15 6.90
C MET A 142 6.27 -8.28 7.60
N ARG A 143 5.89 -7.09 8.08
CA ARG A 143 6.80 -6.16 8.75
C ARG A 143 6.09 -5.47 9.92
N PRO A 144 6.76 -5.24 11.06
CA PRO A 144 6.22 -4.42 12.14
C PRO A 144 5.85 -3.01 11.64
N GLY A 145 4.73 -2.48 12.09
CA GLY A 145 4.21 -1.17 11.69
C GLY A 145 3.53 -1.13 10.32
N HIS A 146 3.40 -2.27 9.62
CA HIS A 146 2.74 -2.33 8.31
C HIS A 146 1.40 -3.05 8.37
N ASP A 147 0.44 -2.50 7.62
CA ASP A 147 -0.86 -3.12 7.35
C ASP A 147 -0.93 -3.52 5.88
N ILE A 148 -0.75 -4.81 5.59
CA ILE A 148 -0.86 -5.33 4.22
C ILE A 148 -2.32 -5.61 3.92
N ARG A 149 -2.78 -5.13 2.77
CA ARG A 149 -4.11 -5.44 2.25
C ARG A 149 -3.99 -5.90 0.82
N ALA A 150 -4.65 -6.99 0.47
CA ALA A 150 -4.72 -7.40 -0.92
C ALA A 150 -6.09 -7.98 -1.26
N LYS A 151 -6.53 -7.72 -2.50
CA LYS A 151 -7.67 -8.39 -3.11
C LYS A 151 -7.16 -9.34 -4.17
N LEU A 152 -7.59 -10.59 -4.06
CA LEU A 152 -7.29 -11.61 -5.05
C LEU A 152 -8.41 -11.66 -6.07
N GLY A 153 -8.03 -11.71 -7.35
CA GLY A 153 -8.92 -11.99 -8.46
C GLY A 153 -8.79 -13.43 -8.84
N ILE A 154 -9.91 -14.11 -9.02
CA ILE A 154 -9.97 -15.48 -9.52
C ILE A 154 -10.68 -15.39 -10.87
N THR A 155 -10.04 -15.77 -11.98
CA THR A 155 -10.54 -15.49 -13.36
C THR A 155 -12.00 -15.85 -13.64
N SER A 156 -12.51 -16.93 -13.04
CA SER A 156 -13.90 -17.35 -13.22
C SER A 156 -14.91 -16.50 -12.45
N ARG A 157 -14.46 -15.79 -11.40
CA ARG A 157 -15.29 -14.94 -10.54
C ARG A 157 -14.49 -13.70 -10.21
N ARG A 158 -14.89 -12.54 -10.74
CA ARG A 158 -14.30 -11.21 -10.41
C ARG A 158 -14.37 -10.83 -8.91
N GLN A 159 -14.73 -11.79 -8.06
CA GLN A 159 -14.69 -11.79 -6.61
C GLN A 159 -13.73 -12.91 -6.20
N GLY A 160 -12.65 -12.56 -5.52
CA GLY A 160 -11.80 -13.51 -4.83
C GLY A 160 -11.56 -13.03 -3.40
N PRO A 161 -10.83 -13.83 -2.60
CA PRO A 161 -10.68 -13.56 -1.19
C PRO A 161 -9.84 -12.31 -0.92
N PHE A 162 -10.08 -11.75 0.25
CA PHE A 162 -9.41 -10.58 0.78
C PHE A 162 -8.37 -11.02 1.79
N LEU A 163 -7.13 -10.64 1.52
CA LEU A 163 -6.02 -10.75 2.44
C LEU A 163 -5.93 -9.47 3.27
N ARG A 164 -5.87 -9.63 4.59
CA ARG A 164 -5.50 -8.55 5.51
C ARG A 164 -4.47 -9.06 6.50
N VAL A 165 -3.38 -8.31 6.62
CA VAL A 165 -2.36 -8.50 7.63
C VAL A 165 -2.24 -7.20 8.38
N SER A 166 -2.35 -7.24 9.70
CA SER A 166 -2.13 -6.07 10.54
C SER A 166 -1.05 -6.37 11.54
N TRP A 167 0.01 -5.57 11.52
CA TRP A 167 1.10 -5.66 12.46
C TRP A 167 1.40 -4.28 13.04
N PRO A 168 0.83 -3.96 14.21
CA PRO A 168 1.06 -2.67 14.86
C PRO A 168 2.54 -2.44 15.17
N GLU A 169 2.96 -1.18 15.11
CA GLU A 169 4.30 -0.79 15.51
C GLU A 169 4.55 -1.10 16.99
N GLY A 170 5.74 -1.62 17.31
CA GLY A 170 6.10 -2.03 18.67
C GLY A 170 5.54 -3.39 19.12
N SER A 171 4.66 -4.04 18.33
CA SER A 171 4.19 -5.40 18.62
C SER A 171 5.20 -6.46 18.19
N ASP A 172 5.32 -7.53 18.98
CA ASP A 172 6.21 -8.67 18.72
C ASP A 172 5.72 -9.58 17.57
N ARG A 173 4.43 -9.45 17.21
CA ARG A 173 3.76 -10.27 16.21
C ARG A 173 2.61 -9.52 15.54
N PRO A 174 2.16 -9.95 14.35
CA PRO A 174 0.93 -9.45 13.74
C PRO A 174 -0.28 -9.72 14.64
N SER A 175 -1.18 -8.74 14.74
CA SER A 175 -2.47 -8.90 15.43
C SER A 175 -3.54 -9.55 14.53
N GLU A 176 -3.35 -9.51 13.21
CA GLU A 176 -4.28 -10.09 12.24
C GLU A 176 -3.52 -10.70 11.06
N LEU A 177 -3.97 -11.89 10.63
CA LEU A 177 -3.56 -12.54 9.39
C LEU A 177 -4.78 -13.29 8.84
N SER A 178 -5.64 -12.57 8.13
CA SER A 178 -6.95 -13.03 7.69
C SER A 178 -7.02 -13.18 6.17
N LEU A 179 -7.66 -14.27 5.72
CA LEU A 179 -8.02 -14.50 4.33
C LEU A 179 -9.50 -14.85 4.24
N SER A 180 -10.32 -13.92 3.75
CA SER A 180 -11.78 -13.97 3.84
C SER A 180 -12.45 -13.91 2.47
N ASP A 181 -13.47 -14.75 2.22
CA ASP A 181 -14.33 -14.65 1.03
C ASP A 181 -15.38 -13.54 1.18
N VAL A 182 -15.72 -13.16 2.42
CA VAL A 182 -16.56 -11.98 2.66
C VAL A 182 -15.73 -10.75 2.30
N ASN A 183 -16.36 -9.80 1.61
CA ASN A 183 -15.81 -8.47 1.32
C ASN A 183 -15.47 -7.76 2.65
N GLY A 184 -14.31 -8.07 3.23
CA GLY A 184 -13.83 -7.55 4.51
C GLY A 184 -13.56 -6.03 4.50
N PHE A 185 -13.72 -5.38 3.34
CA PHE A 185 -13.80 -3.92 3.27
C PHE A 185 -15.03 -3.35 3.99
N ALA A 186 -16.03 -4.15 4.39
CA ALA A 186 -17.09 -3.74 5.33
C ALA A 186 -16.52 -3.59 6.76
N GLY A 187 -15.68 -2.56 6.98
CA GLY A 187 -15.04 -2.32 8.28
C GLY A 187 -13.59 -1.85 8.18
N VAL A 188 -12.94 -2.01 7.02
CA VAL A 188 -11.87 -1.08 6.62
C VAL A 188 -12.54 0.30 6.59
N PRO A 189 -11.93 1.39 7.11
CA PRO A 189 -12.40 2.75 6.84
C PRO A 189 -12.32 3.02 5.34
N GLY A 190 -13.29 2.49 4.59
CA GLY A 190 -13.65 2.93 3.26
C GLY A 190 -14.32 4.28 3.49
N ILE A 191 -13.78 5.31 2.84
CA ILE A 191 -13.83 6.70 3.32
C ILE A 191 -12.93 6.87 4.55
N GLU A 192 -11.64 6.56 4.43
CA GLU A 192 -10.69 7.20 5.31
C GLU A 192 -10.88 8.71 5.12
N VAL A 193 -11.12 9.41 6.24
CA VAL A 193 -11.39 10.83 6.26
C VAL A 193 -10.38 11.52 5.34
N MET A 194 -10.88 12.10 4.25
CA MET A 194 -10.08 12.92 3.35
C MET A 194 -9.15 13.79 4.20
N PRO A 195 -7.82 13.70 4.03
CA PRO A 195 -6.90 14.40 4.90
C PRO A 195 -7.26 15.89 4.88
N LYS A 196 -7.05 16.58 6.01
CA LYS A 196 -7.23 18.03 6.03
C LYS A 196 -6.29 18.62 5.00
N VAL A 197 -6.88 19.23 3.97
CA VAL A 197 -6.12 19.83 2.89
C VAL A 197 -5.79 21.28 3.29
N PRO A 198 -4.51 21.65 3.44
CA PRO A 198 -4.14 23.03 3.72
C PRO A 198 -4.61 23.95 2.58
N ARG A 199 -5.10 25.14 2.92
CA ARG A 199 -5.50 26.15 1.92
C ARG A 199 -4.30 26.85 1.28
N GLU A 200 -3.22 26.96 2.04
CA GLU A 200 -1.97 27.55 1.56
C GLU A 200 -1.29 26.67 0.52
N ARG A 201 -0.61 27.31 -0.43
CA ARG A 201 0.12 26.59 -1.47
C ARG A 201 1.42 26.06 -0.89
N SER A 202 1.58 24.75 -0.97
CA SER A 202 2.78 24.02 -0.65
C SER A 202 3.53 23.61 -1.92
N LYS A 203 4.78 23.18 -1.74
CA LYS A 203 5.61 22.65 -2.84
C LYS A 203 5.04 21.30 -3.30
N VAL A 204 5.16 21.03 -4.60
CA VAL A 204 4.85 19.72 -5.19
C VAL A 204 5.54 18.62 -4.35
N PRO A 205 4.82 17.57 -3.93
CA PRO A 205 5.42 16.50 -3.15
C PRO A 205 6.48 15.75 -3.93
N THR A 206 7.53 15.35 -3.22
CA THR A 206 8.64 14.55 -3.70
C THR A 206 8.22 13.08 -3.92
N LEU A 207 9.02 12.31 -4.66
CA LEU A 207 8.76 10.88 -4.88
C LEU A 207 8.67 10.04 -3.58
N PRO A 208 9.52 10.25 -2.55
CA PRO A 208 9.34 9.60 -1.25
C PRO A 208 8.01 9.96 -0.61
N GLU A 209 7.62 11.24 -0.59
CA GLU A 209 6.32 11.65 -0.04
C GLU A 209 5.15 10.94 -0.74
N TRP A 210 5.18 10.80 -2.07
CA TRP A 210 4.14 10.07 -2.81
C TRP A 210 4.12 8.56 -2.54
N ARG A 211 5.28 7.99 -2.21
CA ARG A 211 5.42 6.57 -1.89
C ARG A 211 4.74 6.26 -0.57
N ASP A 212 4.91 7.14 0.40
CA ASP A 212 4.37 7.01 1.76
C ASP A 212 2.95 7.60 1.88
N ALA A 213 2.46 8.24 0.82
CA ALA A 213 1.12 8.81 0.75
C ALA A 213 0.04 7.73 0.79
N ARG A 214 -1.00 7.98 1.57
CA ARG A 214 -2.17 7.10 1.65
C ARG A 214 -3.02 7.19 0.39
N GLU A 215 -3.59 6.06 -0.01
CA GLU A 215 -4.57 5.98 -1.08
C GLU A 215 -5.93 6.45 -0.56
N VAL A 216 -6.60 7.30 -1.34
CA VAL A 216 -7.93 7.84 -1.03
C VAL A 216 -8.84 7.59 -2.20
N ASN A 217 -10.00 6.98 -1.96
CA ASN A 217 -11.03 6.85 -3.00
C ASN A 217 -12.40 6.85 -2.33
N THR A 218 -13.22 7.84 -2.65
CA THR A 218 -14.56 7.99 -2.08
C THR A 218 -15.63 7.29 -2.91
N SER A 219 -15.28 6.58 -3.98
CA SER A 219 -16.26 5.80 -4.76
C SER A 219 -16.82 4.65 -3.94
N SER A 220 -18.02 4.21 -4.31
CA SER A 220 -18.62 3.01 -3.71
C SER A 220 -17.75 1.79 -4.03
N LYS A 221 -17.76 0.77 -3.16
CA LYS A 221 -16.89 -0.40 -3.30
C LYS A 221 -17.06 -1.15 -4.63
N ASP A 222 -18.26 -1.09 -5.19
CA ASP A 222 -18.56 -1.74 -6.47
C ASP A 222 -17.95 -1.00 -7.67
N GLU A 223 -17.65 0.30 -7.51
CA GLU A 223 -17.03 1.16 -8.51
C GLU A 223 -15.49 1.12 -8.47
N LEU A 224 -14.86 0.71 -7.35
CA LEU A 224 -13.39 0.65 -7.15
C LEU A 224 -12.64 -0.35 -8.06
N ARG A 225 -13.28 -0.85 -9.12
CA ARG A 225 -12.74 -1.90 -10.01
C ARG A 225 -11.72 -1.39 -11.02
N THR A 226 -11.02 -0.31 -10.71
CA THR A 226 -10.12 0.38 -11.65
C THR A 226 -8.67 0.10 -11.28
N GLU A 227 -7.80 -0.06 -12.29
CA GLU A 227 -6.33 -0.05 -12.13
C GLU A 227 -5.78 1.35 -11.78
N CYS A 228 -6.67 2.29 -11.50
CA CYS A 228 -6.38 3.64 -11.10
C CYS A 228 -6.43 3.78 -9.59
N ARG A 229 -5.48 4.54 -9.04
CA ARG A 229 -5.33 4.84 -7.61
C ARG A 229 -5.22 6.35 -7.45
N ILE A 230 -5.81 6.90 -6.39
CA ILE A 230 -5.60 8.31 -6.05
C ILE A 230 -4.88 8.37 -4.71
N ARG A 231 -3.79 9.12 -4.63
CA ARG A 231 -3.09 9.45 -3.38
C ARG A 231 -3.15 10.93 -3.12
N VAL A 232 -3.17 11.32 -1.84
CA VAL A 232 -3.16 12.74 -1.45
C VAL A 232 -2.02 13.01 -0.49
N VAL A 233 -1.24 14.05 -0.81
CA VAL A 233 -0.22 14.61 0.07
C VAL A 233 -0.49 16.11 0.17
N ARG A 234 -0.85 16.57 1.37
CA ARG A 234 -1.24 17.96 1.60
C ARG A 234 -2.40 18.33 0.65
N GLU A 235 -2.23 19.34 -0.20
CA GLU A 235 -3.21 19.74 -1.21
C GLU A 235 -2.97 19.17 -2.60
N TRP A 236 -2.00 18.29 -2.75
CA TRP A 236 -1.72 17.64 -4.01
C TRP A 236 -2.37 16.27 -4.04
N ALA A 237 -3.09 15.98 -5.12
CA ALA A 237 -3.60 14.67 -5.43
C ALA A 237 -2.84 14.10 -6.64
N LYS A 238 -2.59 12.80 -6.61
CA LYS A 238 -1.95 12.05 -7.69
C LYS A 238 -2.86 10.91 -8.09
N LEU A 239 -3.39 10.95 -9.31
CA LEU A 239 -4.11 9.87 -9.96
C LEU A 239 -3.11 9.06 -10.78
N SER A 240 -2.86 7.82 -10.37
CA SER A 240 -1.99 6.88 -11.05
C SER A 240 -2.83 5.78 -11.68
N CYS A 241 -2.79 5.65 -13.00
CA CYS A 241 -3.46 4.55 -13.71
C CYS A 241 -2.42 3.65 -14.37
N GLY A 242 -2.51 2.33 -14.17
CA GLY A 242 -1.60 1.33 -14.71
C GLY A 242 -1.67 1.11 -16.23
N ILE A 243 -2.35 1.99 -16.97
CA ILE A 243 -2.56 1.85 -18.41
C ILE A 243 -1.58 2.76 -19.15
N PRO A 244 -0.61 2.20 -19.90
CA PRO A 244 0.33 3.00 -20.68
C PRO A 244 -0.40 3.72 -21.82
N GLY A 245 0.04 4.95 -22.13
CA GLY A 245 -0.44 5.70 -23.29
C GLY A 245 -1.85 6.29 -23.16
N MET A 246 -2.41 6.40 -21.96
CA MET A 246 -3.63 7.20 -21.77
C MET A 246 -3.30 8.69 -21.88
N ASP A 247 -3.88 9.37 -22.86
CA ASP A 247 -3.95 10.83 -22.86
C ASP A 247 -5.06 11.27 -21.89
N VAL A 248 -4.68 12.03 -20.86
CA VAL A 248 -5.67 12.76 -20.06
C VAL A 248 -6.09 13.98 -20.87
N PRO A 249 -7.37 14.11 -21.27
CA PRO A 249 -7.82 15.30 -21.96
C PRO A 249 -7.52 16.54 -21.13
N GLU A 250 -7.16 17.64 -21.80
CA GLU A 250 -6.57 18.81 -21.16
C GLU A 250 -7.48 19.32 -20.03
N PRO A 251 -7.01 19.30 -18.78
CA PRO A 251 -7.87 19.43 -17.61
C PRO A 251 -8.04 20.90 -17.23
N GLU A 252 -8.74 21.68 -18.08
CA GLU A 252 -8.95 23.13 -17.94
C GLU A 252 -9.44 23.56 -16.54
N ALA A 253 -10.25 22.72 -15.89
CA ALA A 253 -10.81 23.00 -14.57
C ALA A 253 -9.78 22.98 -13.42
N PHE A 254 -8.58 22.44 -13.63
CA PHE A 254 -7.55 22.33 -12.59
C PHE A 254 -6.65 23.56 -12.48
N GLY A 255 -6.79 24.54 -13.39
CA GLY A 255 -5.97 25.75 -13.40
C GLY A 255 -4.79 25.65 -14.37
N GLN A 256 -3.67 26.29 -14.02
CA GLN A 256 -2.56 26.47 -14.94
C GLN A 256 -1.66 25.22 -14.97
N LYS A 257 -1.37 24.71 -16.17
CA LYS A 257 -0.41 23.61 -16.38
C LYS A 257 0.96 23.97 -15.78
N SER A 258 1.65 22.97 -15.23
CA SER A 258 2.92 23.08 -14.48
C SER A 258 2.82 23.80 -13.13
N SER A 259 1.77 24.59 -12.89
CA SER A 259 1.55 25.29 -11.62
C SER A 259 0.55 24.54 -10.73
N ASP A 260 -0.60 24.17 -11.26
CA ASP A 260 -1.69 23.52 -10.52
C ASP A 260 -1.86 22.06 -10.93
N TRP A 261 -1.35 21.66 -12.08
CA TRP A 261 -1.35 20.27 -12.51
C TRP A 261 -0.24 19.96 -13.51
N PHE A 262 0.17 18.71 -13.57
CA PHE A 262 1.10 18.21 -14.59
C PHE A 262 0.94 16.70 -14.76
N LEU A 263 1.42 16.20 -15.89
CA LEU A 263 1.56 14.77 -16.15
C LEU A 263 3.01 14.39 -15.88
N SER A 264 3.22 13.34 -15.09
CA SER A 264 4.53 12.73 -14.93
C SER A 264 4.61 11.51 -15.85
N ALA A 265 5.55 11.52 -16.78
CA ALA A 265 5.80 10.40 -17.67
C ALA A 265 6.59 9.31 -16.93
N GLY A 266 6.13 8.06 -17.06
CA GLY A 266 6.75 6.85 -16.50
C GLY A 266 6.04 5.61 -17.07
N ASP A 267 6.25 4.44 -16.46
CA ASP A 267 5.57 3.19 -16.85
C ASP A 267 4.04 3.25 -16.58
N SER A 268 3.60 4.21 -15.75
CA SER A 268 2.21 4.53 -15.49
C SER A 268 1.92 5.99 -15.80
N LEU A 269 0.67 6.28 -16.19
CA LEU A 269 0.21 7.65 -16.31
C LEU A 269 -0.07 8.21 -14.92
N ASP A 270 0.76 9.17 -14.52
CA ASP A 270 0.62 9.89 -13.26
C ASP A 270 0.09 11.30 -13.52
N PHE A 271 -1.19 11.52 -13.26
CA PHE A 271 -1.80 12.84 -13.29
C PHE A 271 -1.75 13.47 -11.89
N VAL A 272 -0.90 14.47 -11.72
CA VAL A 272 -0.75 15.21 -10.47
C VAL A 272 -1.47 16.54 -10.57
N PHE A 273 -2.33 16.84 -9.61
CA PHE A 273 -3.12 18.06 -9.60
C PHE A 273 -3.35 18.59 -8.19
N ARG A 274 -3.59 19.89 -8.09
CA ARG A 274 -3.84 20.59 -6.85
C ARG A 274 -5.34 20.59 -6.53
N LEU A 275 -5.68 20.10 -5.34
CA LEU A 275 -7.01 20.21 -4.76
C LEU A 275 -7.20 21.64 -4.22
N LYS A 276 -8.35 22.25 -4.53
CA LYS A 276 -8.74 23.57 -4.01
C LYS A 276 -10.24 23.62 -3.71
N PRO A 277 -10.68 24.42 -2.72
CA PRO A 277 -12.11 24.68 -2.53
C PRO A 277 -12.74 25.24 -3.81
N GLY A 278 -13.96 24.80 -4.10
CA GLY A 278 -14.71 25.13 -5.32
C GLY A 278 -14.41 24.21 -6.52
N LEU A 279 -13.46 23.27 -6.40
CA LEU A 279 -13.14 22.34 -7.48
C LEU A 279 -14.25 21.29 -7.64
N ASP A 280 -15.01 21.37 -8.74
CA ASP A 280 -15.98 20.34 -9.14
C ASP A 280 -15.65 19.88 -10.55
N VAL A 281 -15.09 18.67 -10.64
CA VAL A 281 -14.64 18.08 -11.89
C VAL A 281 -15.10 16.64 -11.98
N SER A 282 -15.65 16.30 -13.13
CA SER A 282 -15.96 14.93 -13.51
C SER A 282 -15.40 14.68 -14.91
N ARG A 283 -14.64 13.59 -15.06
CA ARG A 283 -14.01 13.20 -16.32
C ARG A 283 -14.13 11.70 -16.51
N GLN A 284 -14.38 11.29 -17.74
CA GLN A 284 -14.27 9.90 -18.15
C GLN A 284 -12.92 9.72 -18.84
N LEU A 285 -12.14 8.76 -18.37
CA LEU A 285 -10.88 8.35 -18.95
C LEU A 285 -11.14 7.43 -20.15
N PRO A 286 -10.18 7.30 -21.09
CA PRO A 286 -10.31 6.46 -22.28
C PRO A 286 -10.72 5.01 -22.01
N ASN A 287 -10.35 4.45 -20.86
CA ASN A 287 -10.72 3.08 -20.45
C ASN A 287 -12.15 2.97 -19.86
N GLY A 288 -12.97 4.01 -19.96
CA GLY A 288 -14.32 4.09 -19.40
C GLY A 288 -14.38 4.40 -17.90
N THR A 289 -13.24 4.49 -17.22
CA THR A 289 -13.17 4.86 -15.80
C THR A 289 -13.57 6.32 -15.63
N LYS A 290 -14.47 6.62 -14.70
CA LYS A 290 -14.82 7.98 -14.32
C LYS A 290 -14.01 8.40 -13.11
N PHE A 291 -13.35 9.55 -13.25
CA PHE A 291 -12.69 10.26 -12.19
C PHE A 291 -13.53 11.47 -11.79
N ARG A 292 -13.78 11.66 -10.49
CA ARG A 292 -14.58 12.76 -9.96
C ARG A 292 -13.91 13.40 -8.75
N VAL A 293 -13.85 14.73 -8.76
CA VAL A 293 -13.48 15.56 -7.61
C VAL A 293 -14.64 16.50 -7.35
N GLN A 294 -15.12 16.57 -6.12
CA GLN A 294 -16.11 17.55 -5.71
C GLN A 294 -15.72 18.15 -4.37
N TRP A 295 -15.31 19.40 -4.39
CA TRP A 295 -14.94 20.17 -3.21
C TRP A 295 -15.73 21.48 -3.18
N PRO A 296 -16.83 21.56 -2.40
CA PRO A 296 -17.56 22.81 -2.23
C PRO A 296 -16.69 23.90 -1.59
N ALA A 297 -16.86 25.17 -1.99
CA ALA A 297 -16.01 26.28 -1.56
C ALA A 297 -15.97 26.49 -0.03
N GLU A 298 -17.10 26.27 0.65
CA GLU A 298 -17.26 26.47 2.09
C GLU A 298 -16.76 25.30 2.94
N GLU A 299 -16.46 24.16 2.33
CA GLU A 299 -16.11 22.95 3.06
C GLU A 299 -14.59 22.90 3.32
N PRO A 300 -14.14 22.40 4.48
CA PRO A 300 -12.72 22.31 4.80
C PRO A 300 -11.99 21.21 4.02
N ARG A 301 -12.71 20.37 3.27
CA ARG A 301 -12.17 19.23 2.50
C ARG A 301 -13.10 18.84 1.35
N PRO A 302 -12.59 18.14 0.32
CA PRO A 302 -13.43 17.55 -0.71
C PRO A 302 -14.52 16.63 -0.12
N LYS A 303 -15.73 16.71 -0.66
CA LYS A 303 -16.82 15.74 -0.41
C LYS A 303 -16.58 14.45 -1.18
N THR A 304 -16.08 14.58 -2.40
CA THR A 304 -15.83 13.46 -3.30
C THR A 304 -14.43 13.58 -3.89
N LEU A 305 -13.68 12.50 -3.85
CA LEU A 305 -12.46 12.30 -4.63
C LEU A 305 -12.42 10.82 -4.98
N SER A 306 -12.89 10.51 -6.18
CA SER A 306 -13.12 9.14 -6.56
C SER A 306 -12.63 8.82 -7.96
N VAL A 307 -12.27 7.56 -8.13
CA VAL A 307 -12.00 6.97 -9.43
C VAL A 307 -12.68 5.60 -9.48
N GLY A 308 -13.52 5.38 -10.47
CA GLY A 308 -14.36 4.19 -10.55
C GLY A 308 -15.10 4.04 -11.86
N TYR A 309 -15.61 2.85 -12.15
CA TYR A 309 -16.52 2.67 -13.30
C TYR A 309 -17.93 3.16 -12.92
N VAL A 310 -18.56 3.96 -13.76
CA VAL A 310 -20.00 4.22 -13.63
C VAL A 310 -20.75 3.07 -14.27
N GLN A 311 -21.56 2.38 -13.49
CA GLN A 311 -22.69 1.64 -14.05
C GLN A 311 -23.75 2.67 -14.40
N GLU A 312 -23.99 2.87 -15.69
CA GLU A 312 -25.19 3.58 -16.16
C GLU A 312 -26.45 2.77 -15.83
#